data_AF-A0A0B1TYI2-F1
#
_entry.id   AF-A0A0B1TYI2-F1
#
_cell.length_a   1.000
_cell.length_b   1.000
_cell.length_c   1.000
_cell.angle_alpha   90.00
_cell.angle_beta   90.00
_cell.angle_gamma   90.00
#
_symmetry.space_group_name_H-M   'P 1'
#
loop_
_entity.id
_entity.type
_entity.pdbx_description
1 polymer ?
#
loop_
_entity_poly.entity_id
_entity_poly.type
_entity_poly.pdbx_seq_one_letter_code
_entity_poly.pdbx_strand_id
1 'polypeptide(L)'
;MGIAVAANLGWLISKDDAYIKLDNDIEVVDGHWMEYLVDVAASNPTIGMVGYKFCDWHKTERRVLDSGHTLQVFESCGGGCALIPHHVHQRLGFWNEEYGLYGYEDLEYGVRANMDGYITGYIDKENVLAHRGFSVGNDAQHESIKNKSIAKEKTGQKLYLLNKFMFEKKLRPLSVQRKYLHRLDAENRLQFRVNAQCKSLYASQRHLLQTMQITLVDGVAQIDLRGLVEGA
;
A
#
# COMPACT_ATOMS: atom_id res chain seq x y z
N MET A 1 -11.48 8.00 4.74
CA MET A 1 -10.72 8.10 3.47
C MET A 1 -9.31 7.53 3.64
N GLY A 2 -8.68 7.76 4.80
CA GLY A 2 -7.53 6.95 5.23
C GLY A 2 -6.21 7.40 4.66
N ILE A 3 -5.16 6.67 5.07
CA ILE A 3 -3.76 7.01 4.78
C ILE A 3 -3.44 6.98 3.28
N ALA A 4 -4.00 6.04 2.51
CA ALA A 4 -3.81 5.98 1.07
C ALA A 4 -4.22 7.28 0.36
N VAL A 5 -5.37 7.86 0.75
CA VAL A 5 -5.85 9.09 0.12
C VAL A 5 -4.97 10.29 0.46
N ALA A 6 -4.48 10.36 1.70
CA ALA A 6 -3.58 11.42 2.12
C ALA A 6 -2.23 11.34 1.37
N ALA A 7 -1.62 10.16 1.33
CA ALA A 7 -0.37 9.92 0.60
C ALA A 7 -0.51 10.24 -0.89
N ASN A 8 -1.54 9.69 -1.54
CA ASN A 8 -1.81 9.92 -2.96
C ASN A 8 -2.07 11.39 -3.31
N LEU A 9 -2.64 12.18 -2.38
CA LEU A 9 -2.80 13.61 -2.61
C LEU A 9 -1.43 14.30 -2.66
N GLY A 10 -0.53 13.98 -1.74
CA GLY A 10 0.85 14.48 -1.75
C GLY A 10 1.57 14.11 -3.03
N TRP A 11 1.44 12.85 -3.47
CA TRP A 11 2.09 12.38 -4.71
C TRP A 11 1.53 13.03 -5.96
N LEU A 12 0.21 13.28 -5.99
CA LEU A 12 -0.44 13.92 -7.13
C LEU A 12 0.04 15.37 -7.34
N ILE A 13 0.35 16.09 -6.27
CA ILE A 13 0.76 17.50 -6.36
C ILE A 13 2.29 17.67 -6.47
N SER A 14 3.06 16.66 -6.08
CA SER A 14 4.51 16.65 -6.21
C SER A 14 4.93 16.43 -7.68
N LYS A 15 6.04 17.06 -8.08
CA LYS A 15 6.67 16.91 -9.39
C LYS A 15 8.06 16.28 -9.28
N ASP A 16 8.34 15.65 -8.14
CA ASP A 16 9.66 15.15 -7.79
C ASP A 16 9.89 13.74 -8.36
N ASP A 17 11.17 13.34 -8.38
CA ASP A 17 11.64 12.09 -8.97
C ASP A 17 11.39 10.85 -8.09
N ALA A 18 10.93 11.06 -6.85
CA ALA A 18 10.51 10.01 -5.95
C ALA A 18 9.49 10.53 -4.94
N TYR A 19 8.69 9.61 -4.40
CA TYR A 19 7.68 9.89 -3.39
C TYR A 19 8.02 9.18 -2.10
N ILE A 20 8.12 9.91 -1.00
CA ILE A 20 8.32 9.34 0.33
C ILE A 20 7.06 9.56 1.15
N LYS A 21 6.54 8.48 1.74
CA LYS A 21 5.54 8.53 2.80
C LYS A 21 6.24 8.21 4.12
N LEU A 22 6.05 9.07 5.12
CA LEU A 22 6.56 8.91 6.48
C LEU A 22 5.39 9.09 7.45
N ASP A 23 5.17 8.11 8.33
CA ASP A 23 4.14 8.22 9.36
C ASP A 23 4.52 9.21 10.46
N ASN A 24 3.50 9.75 11.12
CA ASN A 24 3.64 10.78 12.14
C ASN A 24 4.11 10.25 13.50
N ASP A 25 4.29 8.94 13.65
CA ASP A 25 4.82 8.26 14.83
C ASP A 25 6.19 7.59 14.56
N ILE A 26 6.86 8.02 13.50
CA ILE A 26 8.24 7.65 13.21
C ILE A 26 9.20 8.70 13.75
N GLU A 27 10.18 8.25 14.54
CA GLU A 27 11.30 9.07 14.97
C GLU A 27 12.53 8.78 14.11
N VAL A 28 13.17 9.84 13.62
CA VAL A 28 14.45 9.77 12.93
C VAL A 28 15.58 9.62 13.95
N VAL A 29 16.30 8.51 13.87
CA VAL A 29 17.44 8.19 14.76
C VAL A 29 18.77 8.50 14.07
N ASP A 30 18.89 8.16 12.79
CA ASP A 30 20.03 8.50 11.94
C ASP A 30 19.66 9.64 10.98
N GLY A 31 20.46 10.71 10.96
CA GLY A 31 20.27 11.86 10.06
C GLY A 31 20.35 11.50 8.57
N HIS A 32 20.99 10.38 8.24
CA HIS A 32 21.18 9.90 6.87
C HIS A 32 20.04 9.00 6.34
N TRP A 33 18.92 8.89 7.08
CA TRP A 33 17.80 8.00 6.74
C TRP A 33 17.27 8.17 5.31
N MET A 34 17.16 9.42 4.84
CA MET A 34 16.60 9.66 3.51
C MET A 34 17.60 9.29 2.41
N GLU A 35 18.88 9.58 2.62
CA GLU A 35 19.93 9.32 1.65
C GLU A 35 20.08 7.83 1.38
N TYR A 36 20.01 6.99 2.42
CA TYR A 36 20.03 5.53 2.22
C TYR A 36 18.88 5.02 1.34
N LEU A 37 17.68 5.59 1.46
CA LEU A 37 16.53 5.22 0.63
C LEU A 37 16.75 5.68 -0.82
N VAL A 38 17.17 6.93 -1.01
CA VAL A 38 17.39 7.54 -2.32
C VAL A 38 18.52 6.81 -3.05
N ASP A 39 19.63 6.54 -2.38
CA ASP A 39 20.80 5.85 -2.96
C ASP A 39 20.41 4.46 -3.46
N VAL A 40 19.73 3.66 -2.64
CA VAL A 40 19.28 2.31 -3.05
C VAL A 40 18.26 2.37 -4.18
N ALA A 41 17.33 3.31 -4.15
CA ALA A 41 16.34 3.47 -5.22
C ALA A 41 16.97 3.92 -6.54
N ALA A 42 17.96 4.79 -6.49
CA ALA A 42 18.69 5.28 -7.66
C ALA A 42 19.68 4.26 -8.21
N SER A 43 20.21 3.37 -7.37
CA SER A 43 21.27 2.42 -7.75
C SER A 43 20.78 1.28 -8.64
N ASN A 44 19.47 1.02 -8.67
CA ASN A 44 18.90 -0.04 -9.49
C ASN A 44 17.47 0.34 -9.97
N PRO A 45 17.25 0.49 -11.29
CA PRO A 45 15.95 0.90 -11.84
C PRO A 45 14.83 -0.14 -11.62
N THR A 46 15.17 -1.38 -11.25
CA THR A 46 14.19 -2.41 -10.89
C THR A 46 13.70 -2.28 -9.45
N ILE A 47 14.17 -1.30 -8.67
CA ILE A 47 13.62 -1.03 -7.33
C ILE A 47 12.24 -0.38 -7.48
N GLY A 48 11.22 -1.05 -6.96
CA GLY A 48 9.82 -0.63 -7.03
C GLY A 48 9.39 0.21 -5.83
N MET A 49 9.81 -0.23 -4.65
CA MET A 49 9.42 0.36 -3.37
C MET A 49 10.37 -0.10 -2.27
N VAL A 50 10.93 0.84 -1.50
CA VAL A 50 11.86 0.54 -0.41
C VAL A 50 11.55 1.32 0.85
N GLY A 51 11.86 0.74 2.00
CA GLY A 51 11.55 1.32 3.31
C GLY A 51 12.44 0.79 4.41
N TYR A 52 12.01 1.01 5.65
CA TYR A 52 12.67 0.49 6.85
C TYR A 52 11.81 -0.56 7.53
N LYS A 53 12.47 -1.60 8.05
CA LYS A 53 11.79 -2.71 8.71
C LYS A 53 11.47 -2.33 10.16
N PHE A 54 10.19 -2.41 10.51
CA PHE A 54 9.69 -2.07 11.86
C PHE A 54 9.18 -3.28 12.65
N CYS A 55 9.23 -4.49 12.08
CA CYS A 55 8.72 -5.69 12.73
C CYS A 55 9.49 -6.97 12.33
N ASP A 56 9.66 -7.88 13.28
CA ASP A 56 10.49 -9.09 13.13
C ASP A 56 9.76 -10.28 12.47
N TRP A 57 8.44 -10.19 12.37
CA TRP A 57 7.63 -11.23 11.72
C TRP A 57 7.71 -11.18 10.19
N HIS A 58 8.13 -10.05 9.60
CA HIS A 58 8.49 -10.01 8.18
C HIS A 58 9.76 -10.82 7.95
N LYS A 59 9.58 -11.99 7.35
CA LYS A 59 10.67 -12.88 6.96
C LYS A 59 11.19 -12.43 5.60
N THR A 60 12.36 -11.83 5.63
CA THR A 60 13.02 -11.19 4.49
C THR A 60 14.15 -12.03 3.97
N GLU A 61 14.41 -11.98 2.67
CA GLU A 61 15.61 -12.56 2.06
C GLU A 61 16.66 -11.46 1.84
N ARG A 62 17.91 -11.71 2.23
CA ARG A 62 18.99 -10.75 2.00
C ARG A 62 19.51 -10.89 0.56
N ARG A 63 19.50 -9.80 -0.20
CA ARG A 63 20.00 -9.74 -1.58
C ARG A 63 21.00 -8.59 -1.74
N VAL A 64 22.16 -8.91 -2.30
CA VAL A 64 23.13 -7.90 -2.76
C VAL A 64 22.74 -7.49 -4.18
N LEU A 65 22.62 -6.19 -4.42
CA LEU A 65 22.35 -5.60 -5.72
C LEU A 65 23.67 -5.43 -6.49
N ASP A 66 23.60 -5.30 -7.82
CA ASP A 66 24.78 -5.08 -8.68
C ASP A 66 25.56 -3.81 -8.30
N SER A 67 24.88 -2.84 -7.68
CA SER A 67 25.48 -1.62 -7.14
C SER A 67 26.27 -1.81 -5.84
N GLY A 68 26.28 -3.02 -5.27
CA GLY A 68 26.90 -3.33 -3.97
C GLY A 68 26.03 -3.03 -2.75
N HIS A 69 24.89 -2.34 -2.91
CA HIS A 69 23.92 -2.16 -1.83
C HIS A 69 23.27 -3.50 -1.45
N THR A 70 22.90 -3.65 -0.18
CA THR A 70 22.17 -4.82 0.29
C THR A 70 20.74 -4.45 0.67
N LEU A 71 19.80 -5.29 0.24
CA LEU A 71 18.38 -5.15 0.48
C LEU A 71 17.84 -6.39 1.20
N GLN A 72 16.92 -6.18 2.13
CA GLN A 72 16.08 -7.23 2.72
C GLN A 72 14.80 -7.33 1.88
N VAL A 73 14.83 -8.18 0.85
CA VAL A 73 13.73 -8.40 -0.10
C VAL A 73 12.50 -8.94 0.64
N PHE A 74 11.34 -8.35 0.34
CA PHE A 74 10.04 -8.74 0.87
C PHE A 74 8.94 -8.33 -0.10
N GLU A 75 7.73 -8.88 0.03
CA GLU A 75 6.59 -8.59 -0.84
C GLU A 75 6.13 -7.11 -0.83
N SER A 76 6.56 -6.35 0.18
CA SER A 76 6.33 -4.91 0.35
C SER A 76 7.42 -4.31 1.25
N CYS A 77 7.35 -3.03 1.60
CA CYS A 77 8.30 -2.36 2.50
C CYS A 77 7.66 -1.72 3.74
N GLY A 78 6.40 -2.06 4.06
CA GLY A 78 5.68 -1.50 5.20
C GLY A 78 5.33 -0.01 5.04
N GLY A 79 4.13 0.38 5.45
CA GLY A 79 3.64 1.74 5.25
C GLY A 79 4.36 2.80 6.07
N GLY A 80 5.00 2.46 7.20
CA GLY A 80 5.57 3.43 8.14
C GLY A 80 6.56 4.42 7.52
N CYS A 81 7.41 3.94 6.62
CA CYS A 81 8.31 4.75 5.81
C CYS A 81 8.53 4.03 4.48
N ALA A 82 8.05 4.61 3.39
CA ALA A 82 8.13 4.01 2.06
C ALA A 82 8.53 5.05 1.01
N LEU A 83 9.58 4.75 0.25
CA LEU A 83 10.00 5.47 -0.94
C LEU A 83 9.56 4.72 -2.19
N ILE A 84 8.93 5.42 -3.12
CA ILE A 84 8.53 4.93 -4.44
C ILE A 84 9.14 5.83 -5.51
N PRO A 85 9.97 5.29 -6.42
CA PRO A 85 10.50 6.07 -7.54
C PRO A 85 9.39 6.56 -8.48
N HIS A 86 9.59 7.73 -9.08
CA HIS A 86 8.58 8.34 -9.96
C HIS A 86 8.22 7.45 -11.15
N HIS A 87 9.20 6.77 -11.77
CA HIS A 87 8.93 5.86 -12.90
C HIS A 87 8.04 4.68 -12.51
N VAL A 88 8.17 4.19 -11.26
CA VAL A 88 7.34 3.12 -10.73
C VAL A 88 5.93 3.63 -10.48
N HIS A 89 5.79 4.82 -9.90
CA HIS A 89 4.48 5.46 -9.75
C HIS A 89 3.80 5.75 -11.10
N GLN A 90 4.53 6.19 -12.13
CA GLN A 90 3.96 6.35 -13.47
C GLN A 90 3.43 5.03 -14.04
N ARG A 91 4.12 3.93 -13.73
CA ARG A 91 3.78 2.58 -14.20
C ARG A 91 2.60 1.96 -13.42
N LEU A 92 2.62 2.06 -12.10
CA LEU A 92 1.69 1.39 -11.19
C LEU A 92 0.58 2.32 -10.65
N GLY A 93 0.67 3.62 -10.90
CA GLY A 93 -0.26 4.59 -10.34
C GLY A 93 -0.17 4.68 -8.83
N PHE A 94 -1.32 4.85 -8.19
CA PHE A 94 -1.45 5.24 -6.80
C PHE A 94 -1.51 4.06 -5.83
N TRP A 95 -1.40 4.34 -4.54
CA TRP A 95 -1.90 3.42 -3.51
C TRP A 95 -3.41 3.23 -3.64
N ASN A 96 -3.87 2.01 -3.40
CA ASN A 96 -5.27 1.66 -3.56
C ASN A 96 -6.12 2.24 -2.42
N GLU A 97 -6.95 3.24 -2.74
CA GLU A 97 -7.78 3.99 -1.77
C GLU A 97 -9.05 3.23 -1.32
N GLU A 98 -9.18 1.94 -1.67
CA GLU A 98 -10.37 1.14 -1.36
C GLU A 98 -10.37 0.55 0.07
N TYR A 99 -9.22 0.45 0.72
CA TYR A 99 -9.07 -0.23 2.01
C TYR A 99 -9.56 0.56 3.24
N GLY A 100 -10.01 1.80 3.05
CA GLY A 100 -10.74 2.53 4.10
C GLY A 100 -9.87 3.48 4.90
N LEU A 101 -9.57 3.17 6.16
CA LEU A 101 -8.78 4.06 7.03
C LEU A 101 -7.31 3.68 7.07
N TYR A 102 -7.02 2.39 7.26
CA TYR A 102 -5.68 1.82 7.39
C TYR A 102 -5.65 0.37 6.88
N GLY A 103 -4.55 -0.02 6.24
CA GLY A 103 -4.14 -1.40 6.00
C GLY A 103 -4.26 -1.84 4.54
N TYR A 104 -3.35 -2.75 4.15
CA TYR A 104 -3.25 -3.39 2.82
C TYR A 104 -2.86 -2.49 1.65
N GLU A 105 -2.87 -1.15 1.76
CA GLU A 105 -2.48 -0.28 0.65
C GLU A 105 -1.01 -0.42 0.25
N ASP A 106 -0.13 -0.54 1.23
CA ASP A 106 1.32 -0.74 1.09
C ASP A 106 1.64 -2.16 0.62
N LEU A 107 0.99 -3.16 1.21
CA LEU A 107 1.13 -4.56 0.83
C LEU A 107 0.66 -4.78 -0.62
N GLU A 108 -0.51 -4.26 -0.98
CA GLU A 108 -1.04 -4.37 -2.34
C GLU A 108 -0.19 -3.64 -3.37
N TYR A 109 0.35 -2.46 -3.04
CA TYR A 109 1.27 -1.77 -3.95
C TYR A 109 2.52 -2.62 -4.20
N GLY A 110 3.09 -3.21 -3.13
CA GLY A 110 4.21 -4.14 -3.23
C GLY A 110 3.91 -5.35 -4.11
N VAL A 111 2.73 -5.97 -3.94
CA VAL A 111 2.27 -7.07 -4.80
C VAL A 111 2.22 -6.66 -6.27
N ARG A 112 1.68 -5.49 -6.59
CA ARG A 112 1.62 -4.99 -7.97
C ARG A 112 3.00 -4.69 -8.53
N ALA A 113 3.91 -4.15 -7.71
CA ALA A 113 5.29 -3.89 -8.09
C ALA A 113 6.00 -5.20 -8.45
N ASN A 114 5.90 -6.22 -7.59
CA ASN A 114 6.47 -7.55 -7.84
C ASN A 114 5.87 -8.21 -9.10
N MET A 115 4.56 -8.07 -9.35
CA MET A 115 3.92 -8.59 -10.58
C MET A 115 4.43 -7.93 -11.86
N ASP A 116 4.87 -6.68 -11.79
CA ASP A 116 5.46 -5.94 -12.93
C ASP A 116 6.99 -6.12 -13.01
N GLY A 117 7.58 -6.96 -12.15
CA GLY A 117 9.00 -7.31 -12.16
C GLY A 117 9.90 -6.42 -11.31
N TYR A 118 9.33 -5.50 -10.53
CA TYR A 118 10.10 -4.69 -9.59
C TYR A 118 10.44 -5.45 -8.32
N ILE A 119 11.53 -5.06 -7.68
CA ILE A 119 12.00 -5.54 -6.38
C ILE A 119 11.46 -4.60 -5.31
N THR A 120 10.87 -5.17 -4.26
CA THR A 120 10.47 -4.45 -3.06
C THR A 120 11.20 -4.99 -1.83
N GLY A 121 11.32 -4.16 -0.79
CA GLY A 121 11.90 -4.63 0.47
C GLY A 121 12.39 -3.50 1.35
N TYR A 122 13.25 -3.85 2.30
CA TYR A 122 13.79 -2.94 3.29
C TYR A 122 15.27 -2.69 3.07
N ILE A 123 15.72 -1.48 3.38
CA ILE A 123 17.14 -1.17 3.48
C ILE A 123 17.75 -2.08 4.56
N ASP A 124 18.89 -2.71 4.27
CA ASP A 124 19.62 -3.56 5.22
C ASP A 124 20.40 -2.71 6.25
N LYS A 125 19.67 -1.88 7.00
CA LYS A 125 20.17 -1.03 8.09
C LYS A 125 19.17 -1.03 9.23
N GLU A 126 19.69 -1.21 10.44
CA GLU A 126 18.91 -1.17 11.68
C GLU A 126 19.09 0.18 12.39
N ASN A 127 18.16 0.51 13.29
CA ASN A 127 18.22 1.71 14.14
C ASN A 127 18.33 3.05 13.37
N VAL A 128 17.83 3.09 12.13
CA VAL A 128 17.77 4.33 11.33
C VAL A 128 16.53 5.14 11.65
N LEU A 129 15.38 4.46 11.73
CA LEU A 129 14.09 5.00 12.13
C LEU A 129 13.54 4.15 13.27
N ALA A 130 12.96 4.79 14.28
CA ALA A 130 12.25 4.12 15.36
C ALA A 130 10.75 4.35 15.19
N HIS A 131 9.99 3.27 15.07
CA HIS A 131 8.54 3.34 15.17
C HIS A 131 8.16 3.49 16.64
N ARG A 132 7.74 4.70 17.03
CA ARG A 132 7.39 5.05 18.42
C ARG A 132 5.98 4.64 18.80
N GLY A 133 5.38 3.74 18.02
CA GLY A 133 3.99 3.32 18.08
C GLY A 133 3.34 3.57 19.44
N PHE A 134 2.32 4.41 19.45
CA PHE A 134 1.38 4.66 20.55
C PHE A 134 1.97 4.72 21.98
N SER A 135 2.05 5.92 22.56
CA SER A 135 2.12 6.06 24.01
C SER A 135 0.77 5.66 24.64
N VAL A 136 0.76 4.62 25.48
CA VAL A 136 -0.43 4.17 26.22
C VAL A 136 -1.01 5.34 27.02
N GLY A 137 -2.18 5.84 26.62
CA GLY A 137 -2.95 6.82 27.40
C GLY A 137 -3.61 7.94 26.61
N ASN A 138 -3.11 8.33 25.43
CA ASN A 138 -3.55 9.56 24.77
C ASN A 138 -4.60 9.41 23.66
N ASP A 139 -4.87 8.21 23.12
CA ASP A 139 -5.83 8.10 22.00
C ASP A 139 -6.58 6.75 21.95
N ALA A 140 -7.38 6.48 22.99
CA ALA A 140 -8.32 5.34 23.00
C ALA A 140 -9.29 5.36 21.78
N GLN A 141 -9.54 6.53 21.18
CA GLN A 141 -10.30 6.64 19.94
C GLN A 141 -9.53 6.15 18.71
N HIS A 142 -8.23 6.47 18.58
CA HIS A 142 -7.41 6.01 17.45
C HIS A 142 -7.28 4.49 17.45
N GLU A 143 -7.00 3.90 18.61
CA GLU A 143 -7.01 2.44 18.78
C GLU A 143 -8.41 1.85 18.61
N SER A 144 -9.49 2.48 19.07
CA SER A 144 -10.85 2.00 18.78
C SER A 144 -11.19 2.04 17.28
N ILE A 145 -10.73 3.07 16.55
CA ILE A 145 -10.96 3.22 15.10
C ILE A 145 -10.11 2.22 14.31
N LYS A 146 -8.83 2.07 14.67
CA LYS A 146 -7.91 1.08 14.13
C LYS A 146 -8.43 -0.32 14.40
N ASN A 147 -8.83 -0.62 15.64
CA ASN A 147 -9.43 -1.91 16.03
C ASN A 147 -10.83 -2.11 15.46
N LYS A 148 -11.62 -1.09 15.13
CA LYS A 148 -12.88 -1.23 14.36
C LYS A 148 -12.64 -1.43 12.87
N SER A 149 -11.56 -0.87 12.32
CA SER A 149 -11.08 -1.11 10.96
C SER A 149 -10.52 -2.53 10.82
N ILE A 150 -9.74 -2.98 11.82
CA ILE A 150 -9.21 -4.33 11.99
C ILE A 150 -10.32 -5.32 12.36
N ALA A 151 -11.34 -4.97 13.16
CA ALA A 151 -12.49 -5.87 13.43
C ALA A 151 -13.41 -6.04 12.20
N LYS A 152 -13.27 -5.15 11.20
CA LYS A 152 -13.73 -5.36 9.82
C LYS A 152 -12.70 -6.14 8.96
N GLU A 153 -11.77 -6.88 9.58
CA GLU A 153 -10.71 -7.71 8.96
C GLU A 153 -11.26 -8.56 7.82
N LYS A 154 -12.45 -9.13 8.01
CA LYS A 154 -13.13 -9.95 7.00
C LYS A 154 -13.53 -9.18 5.74
N THR A 155 -13.57 -7.84 5.73
CA THR A 155 -13.83 -7.05 4.52
C THR A 155 -12.55 -6.54 3.90
N GLY A 156 -11.59 -6.06 4.71
CA GLY A 156 -10.29 -5.58 4.22
C GLY A 156 -9.44 -6.70 3.60
N GLN A 157 -9.27 -7.81 4.32
CA GLN A 157 -8.54 -8.98 3.82
C GLN A 157 -9.22 -9.59 2.60
N LYS A 158 -10.56 -9.72 2.61
CA LYS A 158 -11.31 -10.22 1.45
C LYS A 158 -11.14 -9.32 0.22
N LEU A 159 -11.19 -8.00 0.42
CA LEU A 159 -10.97 -7.05 -0.67
C LEU A 159 -9.54 -7.10 -1.18
N TYR A 160 -8.54 -7.23 -0.29
CA TYR A 160 -7.15 -7.41 -0.68
C TYR A 160 -6.98 -8.68 -1.53
N LEU A 161 -7.50 -9.81 -1.07
CA LEU A 161 -7.42 -11.08 -1.80
C LEU A 161 -8.15 -11.03 -3.14
N LEU A 162 -9.33 -10.40 -3.20
CA LEU A 162 -10.05 -10.15 -4.44
C LEU A 162 -9.24 -9.26 -5.40
N ASN A 163 -8.65 -8.17 -4.91
CA ASN A 163 -7.80 -7.30 -5.73
C ASN A 163 -6.57 -8.04 -6.26
N LYS A 164 -5.85 -8.76 -5.39
CA LYS A 164 -4.72 -9.61 -5.78
C LYS A 164 -5.11 -10.60 -6.89
N PHE A 165 -6.21 -11.32 -6.71
CA PHE A 165 -6.73 -12.24 -7.73
C PHE A 165 -7.04 -11.52 -9.06
N MET A 166 -7.69 -10.37 -9.02
CA MET A 166 -8.00 -9.61 -10.24
C MET A 166 -6.75 -9.11 -10.96
N PHE A 167 -5.69 -8.72 -10.24
CA PHE A 167 -4.40 -8.37 -10.84
C PHE A 167 -3.74 -9.59 -11.49
N GLU A 168 -3.65 -10.71 -10.77
CA GLU A 168 -3.08 -11.98 -11.26
C GLU A 168 -3.78 -12.47 -12.53
N LYS A 169 -5.11 -12.35 -12.57
CA LYS A 169 -5.93 -12.76 -13.72
C LYS A 169 -6.09 -11.66 -14.78
N LYS A 170 -5.42 -10.53 -14.62
CA LYS A 170 -5.47 -9.37 -15.53
C LYS A 170 -6.90 -8.85 -15.76
N LEU A 171 -7.79 -9.06 -14.80
CA LEU A 171 -9.14 -8.50 -14.77
C LEU A 171 -9.15 -7.05 -14.29
N ARG A 172 -8.06 -6.63 -13.62
CA ARG A 172 -7.79 -5.26 -13.20
C ARG A 172 -6.36 -4.91 -13.59
N PRO A 173 -6.10 -3.71 -14.17
CA PRO A 173 -4.74 -3.28 -14.47
C PRO A 173 -3.92 -3.09 -13.19
N LEU A 174 -2.62 -3.36 -13.25
CA LEU A 174 -1.68 -3.05 -12.16
C LEU A 174 -1.58 -1.54 -11.90
N SER A 175 -1.87 -0.71 -12.89
CA SER A 175 -1.98 0.74 -12.72
C SER A 175 -3.29 1.11 -12.03
N VAL A 176 -3.21 1.56 -10.78
CA VAL A 176 -4.37 1.93 -9.96
C VAL A 176 -4.60 3.43 -10.01
N GLN A 177 -5.81 3.84 -10.39
CA GLN A 177 -6.24 5.23 -10.35
C GLN A 177 -6.80 5.60 -8.98
N ARG A 178 -6.85 6.92 -8.70
CA ARG A 178 -7.47 7.44 -7.48
C ARG A 178 -8.98 7.19 -7.47
N LYS A 179 -9.47 6.72 -6.32
CA LYS A 179 -10.90 6.56 -6.02
C LYS A 179 -11.55 7.90 -5.71
N TYR A 180 -10.82 8.78 -5.05
CA TYR A 180 -11.30 10.08 -4.62
C TYR A 180 -10.54 11.19 -5.35
N LEU A 181 -11.28 11.99 -6.12
CA LEU A 181 -10.77 13.19 -6.75
C LEU A 181 -10.93 14.37 -5.80
N HIS A 182 -9.88 15.17 -5.67
CA HIS A 182 -9.88 16.37 -4.84
C HIS A 182 -10.36 17.60 -5.62
N ARG A 183 -10.90 18.58 -4.90
CA ARG A 183 -11.16 19.94 -5.37
C ARG A 183 -11.03 20.90 -4.20
N LEU A 184 -10.75 22.17 -4.48
CA LEU A 184 -10.86 23.24 -3.50
C LEU A 184 -12.25 23.88 -3.63
N ASP A 185 -12.88 24.21 -2.50
CA ASP A 185 -14.06 25.07 -2.50
C ASP A 185 -13.70 26.56 -2.52
N ALA A 186 -14.71 27.43 -2.46
CA ALA A 186 -14.54 28.88 -2.54
C ALA A 186 -13.68 29.44 -1.38
N GLU A 187 -13.57 28.72 -0.27
CA GLU A 187 -12.77 29.08 0.90
C GLU A 187 -11.42 28.34 0.94
N ASN A 188 -10.96 27.77 -0.18
CA ASN A 188 -9.74 26.97 -0.29
C ASN A 188 -9.71 25.72 0.60
N ARG A 189 -10.87 25.18 0.97
CA ARG A 189 -10.94 23.93 1.75
C ARG A 189 -10.97 22.73 0.83
N LEU A 190 -10.26 21.69 1.23
CA LEU A 190 -10.15 20.47 0.46
C LEU A 190 -11.46 19.67 0.54
N GLN A 191 -12.05 19.37 -0.61
CA GLN A 191 -13.19 18.49 -0.75
C GLN A 191 -12.87 17.31 -1.67
N PHE A 192 -13.57 16.20 -1.45
CA PHE A 192 -13.39 14.99 -2.22
C PHE A 192 -14.70 14.49 -2.83
N ARG A 193 -14.60 13.91 -4.02
CA ARG A 193 -15.69 13.21 -4.69
C ARG A 193 -15.22 11.88 -5.24
N VAL A 194 -16.12 10.92 -5.35
CA VAL A 194 -15.81 9.62 -5.96
C VAL A 194 -15.50 9.81 -7.45
N ASN A 195 -14.43 9.18 -7.92
CA ASN A 195 -14.06 9.13 -9.32
C ASN A 195 -15.09 8.29 -10.09
N ALA A 196 -15.84 8.95 -10.97
CA ALA A 196 -16.88 8.29 -11.77
C ALA A 196 -16.32 7.21 -12.70
N GLN A 197 -15.07 7.35 -13.14
CA GLN A 197 -14.40 6.37 -14.01
C GLN A 197 -14.23 5.01 -13.33
N CYS A 198 -14.13 4.98 -12.00
CA CYS A 198 -13.95 3.76 -11.24
C CYS A 198 -15.27 3.19 -10.69
N LYS A 199 -16.41 3.84 -10.96
CA LYS A 199 -17.71 3.49 -10.36
C LYS A 199 -18.18 2.08 -10.75
N SER A 200 -17.99 1.67 -12.00
CA SER A 200 -18.35 0.33 -12.48
C SER A 200 -17.54 -0.75 -11.77
N LEU A 201 -16.20 -0.60 -11.72
CA LEU A 201 -15.30 -1.49 -11.00
C LEU A 201 -15.75 -1.66 -9.54
N TYR A 202 -16.03 -0.57 -8.85
CA TYR A 202 -16.45 -0.61 -7.44
C TYR A 202 -17.81 -1.27 -7.23
N ALA A 203 -18.73 -1.12 -8.18
CA ALA A 203 -20.01 -1.82 -8.14
C ALA A 203 -19.82 -3.33 -8.30
N SER A 204 -19.03 -3.76 -9.28
CA SER A 204 -18.69 -5.16 -9.50
C SER A 204 -17.96 -5.78 -8.30
N GLN A 205 -16.95 -5.09 -7.75
CA GLN A 205 -16.25 -5.54 -6.54
C GLN A 205 -17.18 -5.67 -5.35
N ARG A 206 -18.12 -4.74 -5.15
CA ARG A 206 -19.09 -4.82 -4.05
C ARG A 206 -19.97 -6.05 -4.19
N HIS A 207 -20.45 -6.32 -5.40
CA HIS A 207 -21.25 -7.51 -5.69
C HIS A 207 -20.45 -8.79 -5.45
N LEU A 208 -19.20 -8.83 -5.92
CA LEU A 208 -18.26 -9.93 -5.70
C LEU A 208 -18.00 -10.16 -4.20
N LEU A 209 -17.75 -9.11 -3.42
CA LEU A 209 -17.54 -9.24 -1.97
C LEU A 209 -18.76 -9.77 -1.20
N GLN A 210 -19.97 -9.59 -1.73
CA GLN A 210 -21.22 -10.11 -1.14
C GLN A 210 -21.48 -11.57 -1.51
N THR A 211 -21.05 -12.00 -2.69
CA THR A 211 -21.34 -13.33 -3.25
C THR A 211 -20.21 -14.33 -3.09
N MET A 212 -18.96 -13.84 -2.99
CA MET A 212 -17.79 -14.69 -2.85
C MET A 212 -17.63 -15.18 -1.41
N GLN A 213 -17.45 -16.49 -1.29
CA GLN A 213 -16.83 -17.06 -0.10
C GLN A 213 -15.32 -17.10 -0.31
N ILE A 214 -14.61 -16.58 0.69
CA ILE A 214 -13.15 -16.67 0.77
C ILE A 214 -12.85 -17.56 1.96
N THR A 215 -12.27 -18.73 1.67
CA THR A 215 -11.74 -19.64 2.68
C THR A 215 -10.22 -19.60 2.62
N LEU A 216 -9.58 -19.64 3.79
CA LEU A 216 -8.14 -19.86 3.88
C LEU A 216 -7.95 -21.35 4.15
N VAL A 217 -7.35 -22.06 3.20
CA VAL A 217 -6.97 -23.46 3.36
C VAL A 217 -5.46 -23.53 3.16
N ASP A 218 -4.73 -23.94 4.19
CA ASP A 218 -3.25 -24.05 4.17
C ASP A 218 -2.53 -22.78 3.69
N GLY A 219 -3.04 -21.61 4.06
CA GLY A 219 -2.48 -20.31 3.67
C GLY A 219 -2.84 -19.86 2.25
N VAL A 220 -3.57 -20.66 1.49
CA VAL A 220 -4.09 -20.30 0.16
C VAL A 220 -5.51 -19.80 0.31
N ALA A 221 -5.77 -18.60 -0.21
CA ALA A 221 -7.13 -18.08 -0.32
C ALA A 221 -7.85 -18.75 -1.50
N GLN A 222 -8.88 -19.54 -1.20
CA GLN A 222 -9.79 -20.06 -2.21
C GLN A 222 -10.97 -19.11 -2.38
N ILE A 223 -11.27 -18.80 -3.63
CA ILE A 223 -12.39 -17.96 -4.04
C ILE A 223 -13.46 -18.88 -4.65
N ASP A 224 -14.66 -18.91 -4.07
CA ASP A 224 -15.81 -19.59 -4.66
C ASP A 224 -16.67 -18.61 -5.47
N LEU A 225 -16.78 -18.86 -6.78
CA LEU A 225 -17.53 -18.05 -7.74
C LEU A 225 -18.87 -18.69 -8.16
N ARG A 226 -19.21 -19.89 -7.65
CA ARG A 226 -20.35 -20.67 -8.17
C ARG A 226 -21.72 -19.97 -7.97
N GLY A 227 -21.85 -19.12 -6.95
CA GLY A 227 -23.07 -18.33 -6.70
C GLY A 227 -23.29 -17.13 -7.64
N LEU A 228 -22.39 -16.85 -8.58
CA LEU A 228 -22.51 -15.71 -9.51
C LEU A 228 -23.30 -16.06 -10.78
N VAL A 229 -23.49 -17.35 -11.10
CA VAL A 229 -24.08 -17.80 -12.37
C VAL A 229 -25.60 -17.98 -12.28
N GLU A 230 -26.17 -18.13 -11.08
CA GLU A 230 -27.61 -18.40 -10.90
C GLU A 230 -28.52 -17.15 -11.02
N GLY A 231 -27.96 -15.98 -11.33
CA GLY A 231 -28.71 -14.71 -11.41
C GLY A 231 -28.46 -13.87 -12.66
N ALA A 232 -27.91 -14.46 -13.73
CA ALA A 232 -27.67 -13.80 -15.01
C ALA A 232 -28.71 -14.19 -16.08
#